data_AF-A0AAD0JBL9-F1
#
_entry.id   AF-A0AAD0JBL9-F1
#
_cell.length_a   1.000
_cell.length_b   1.000
_cell.length_c   1.000
_cell.angle_alpha   90.00
_cell.angle_beta   90.00
_cell.angle_gamma   90.00
#
_symmetry.space_group_name_H-M   'P 1'
#
loop_
_entity.id
_entity.type
_entity.pdbx_description
1 polymer ?
#
loop_
_entity_poly.entity_id
_entity_poly.type
_entity_poly.pdbx_seq_one_letter_code
_entity_poly.pdbx_strand_id
1 'polypeptide(L)'
;MNARARIRPMPRQQRGAVLYVALIMLILLALIGIAGMQVAGMQEKMASNYLATNIAFQNAEGVTRRSERAVEAIANRTAAAADAPLVASDIQDNCDIAFDPVGWGRDRPLTTVQAVNVRRIDTCVIGGGSLSMGKPLDPVTPIYQITTFATDTATDSSSTASVDSIFKL
;
A
#
# COMPACT_ATOMS: atom_id res chain seq x y z
N MET A 1 -89.28 -14.23 -41.94
CA MET A 1 -88.06 -14.54 -41.18
C MET A 1 -86.87 -13.96 -41.93
N ASN A 2 -86.37 -12.76 -41.57
CA ASN A 2 -85.19 -12.17 -42.24
C ASN A 2 -84.07 -11.99 -41.21
N ALA A 3 -83.06 -12.86 -41.30
CA ALA A 3 -81.87 -12.84 -40.46
C ALA A 3 -80.93 -11.71 -40.90
N ARG A 4 -80.54 -10.81 -39.97
CA ARG A 4 -79.50 -9.81 -40.21
C ARG A 4 -78.12 -10.46 -40.07
N ALA A 5 -77.34 -10.39 -41.15
CA ALA A 5 -75.97 -10.90 -41.21
C ALA A 5 -75.06 -10.15 -40.21
N ARG A 6 -74.32 -10.89 -39.38
CA ARG A 6 -73.24 -10.34 -38.53
C ARG A 6 -72.00 -10.14 -39.39
N ILE A 7 -71.59 -8.89 -39.58
CA ILE A 7 -70.33 -8.54 -40.22
C ILE A 7 -69.20 -8.93 -39.25
N ARG A 8 -68.38 -9.93 -39.61
CA ARG A 8 -67.14 -10.26 -38.89
C ARG A 8 -66.06 -9.26 -39.34
N PRO A 9 -65.37 -8.56 -38.41
CA PRO A 9 -64.29 -7.66 -38.80
C PRO A 9 -63.13 -8.48 -39.39
N MET A 10 -62.65 -8.08 -40.56
CA MET A 10 -61.43 -8.64 -41.15
C MET A 10 -60.22 -8.28 -40.29
N PRO A 11 -59.26 -9.20 -40.07
CA PRO A 11 -58.05 -8.90 -39.31
C PRO A 11 -57.23 -7.85 -40.06
N ARG A 12 -56.99 -6.69 -39.42
CA ARG A 12 -56.04 -5.69 -39.91
C ARG A 12 -54.66 -6.36 -40.02
N GLN A 13 -54.07 -6.34 -41.20
CA GLN A 13 -52.68 -6.77 -41.40
C GLN A 13 -51.76 -5.86 -40.58
N GLN A 14 -51.31 -6.33 -39.42
CA GLN A 14 -50.27 -5.65 -38.65
C GLN A 14 -48.98 -5.72 -39.48
N ARG A 15 -48.52 -4.57 -39.99
CA ARG A 15 -47.21 -4.44 -40.62
C ARG A 15 -46.16 -4.57 -39.51
N GLY A 16 -45.40 -5.67 -39.54
CA GLY A 16 -44.49 -6.11 -38.48
C GLY A 16 -43.27 -5.21 -38.27
N ALA A 17 -43.46 -4.05 -37.65
CA ALA A 17 -42.38 -3.17 -37.18
C ALA A 17 -41.92 -3.51 -35.74
N VAL A 18 -42.73 -4.24 -34.98
CA VAL A 18 -42.49 -4.55 -33.55
C VAL A 18 -41.18 -5.33 -33.34
N LEU A 19 -40.87 -6.28 -34.24
CA LEU A 19 -39.62 -7.06 -34.15
C LEU A 19 -38.38 -6.17 -34.26
N TYR A 20 -38.38 -5.20 -35.18
CA TYR A 20 -37.27 -4.28 -35.38
C TYR A 20 -37.08 -3.37 -34.16
N VAL A 21 -38.17 -2.81 -33.62
CA VAL A 21 -38.12 -1.97 -32.42
C VAL A 21 -37.63 -2.78 -31.22
N ALA A 22 -38.13 -4.00 -31.04
CA ALA A 22 -37.69 -4.89 -29.96
C ALA A 22 -36.19 -5.21 -30.06
N LEU A 23 -35.68 -5.48 -31.26
CA LEU A 23 -34.27 -5.77 -31.49
C LEU A 23 -33.38 -4.54 -31.22
N ILE A 24 -33.80 -3.35 -31.66
CA ILE A 24 -33.11 -2.09 -31.32
C ILE A 24 -33.05 -1.90 -29.80
N MET A 25 -34.17 -2.08 -29.11
CA MET A 25 -34.21 -1.95 -27.65
C MET A 25 -33.32 -2.98 -26.94
N LEU A 26 -33.30 -4.24 -27.40
CA LEU A 26 -32.39 -5.26 -26.87
C LEU A 26 -30.93 -4.88 -27.05
N ILE A 27 -30.55 -4.36 -28.22
CA ILE A 27 -29.17 -3.89 -28.47
C ILE A 27 -28.83 -2.73 -27.53
N LEU A 28 -29.72 -1.75 -27.37
CA LEU A 28 -29.48 -0.62 -26.48
C LEU A 28 -29.28 -1.07 -25.03
N LEU A 29 -30.13 -1.98 -24.53
CA LEU A 29 -29.98 -2.54 -23.19
C LEU A 29 -28.66 -3.33 -23.04
N ALA A 30 -28.28 -4.10 -24.05
CA ALA A 30 -27.01 -4.83 -24.05
C ALA A 30 -25.81 -3.87 -24.00
N LEU A 31 -25.82 -2.79 -24.79
CA LEU A 31 -24.76 -1.78 -24.79
C LEU A 31 -24.65 -1.05 -23.45
N ILE A 32 -25.79 -0.69 -22.83
CA ILE A 32 -25.82 -0.09 -21.50
C ILE A 32 -25.25 -1.08 -20.47
N GLY A 33 -25.61 -2.36 -20.55
CA GLY A 33 -25.07 -3.41 -19.70
C GLY A 33 -23.55 -3.53 -19.81
N ILE A 34 -23.01 -3.54 -21.04
CA ILE A 34 -21.56 -3.59 -21.28
C ILE A 34 -20.85 -2.36 -20.72
N ALA A 35 -21.39 -1.16 -20.95
CA ALA A 35 -20.82 0.08 -20.42
C ALA A 35 -20.80 0.07 -18.88
N GLY A 36 -21.87 -0.42 -18.24
CA GLY A 36 -21.94 -0.60 -16.79
C GLY A 36 -20.87 -1.54 -16.25
N MET A 37 -20.67 -2.69 -16.92
CA MET A 37 -19.63 -3.66 -16.54
C MET A 37 -18.21 -3.08 -16.69
N GLN A 38 -17.95 -2.25 -17.70
CA GLN A 38 -16.65 -1.59 -17.87
C GLN A 38 -16.34 -0.64 -16.72
N VAL A 39 -17.31 0.16 -16.28
CA VAL A 39 -17.15 1.07 -15.15
C VAL A 39 -16.92 0.28 -13.85
N ALA A 40 -17.72 -0.76 -13.60
CA ALA A 40 -17.54 -1.62 -12.43
C ALA A 40 -16.14 -2.26 -12.41
N GLY A 41 -15.65 -2.75 -13.55
CA GLY A 41 -14.30 -3.32 -13.66
C GLY A 41 -13.18 -2.31 -13.39
N MET A 42 -13.36 -1.04 -13.78
CA MET A 42 -12.39 0.01 -13.42
C MET A 42 -12.42 0.33 -11.92
N GLN A 43 -13.61 0.38 -11.32
CA GLN A 43 -13.77 0.60 -9.88
C GLN A 43 -13.16 -0.54 -9.06
N GLU A 44 -13.33 -1.78 -9.50
CA GLU A 44 -12.71 -2.95 -8.87
C GLU A 44 -11.17 -2.87 -8.89
N LYS A 45 -10.58 -2.55 -10.06
CA LYS A 45 -9.12 -2.37 -10.17
C LYS A 45 -8.62 -1.23 -9.28
N MET A 46 -9.34 -0.11 -9.23
CA MET A 46 -8.99 1.02 -8.36
C MET A 46 -9.06 0.63 -6.88
N ALA A 47 -10.12 -0.07 -6.47
CA ALA A 47 -10.29 -0.55 -5.10
C ALA A 47 -9.19 -1.57 -4.72
N SER A 48 -8.84 -2.47 -5.64
CA SER A 48 -7.76 -3.45 -5.44
C SER A 48 -6.40 -2.78 -5.26
N ASN A 49 -6.04 -1.82 -6.11
CA ASN A 49 -4.78 -1.09 -5.99
C ASN A 49 -4.71 -0.27 -4.69
N TYR A 50 -5.82 0.37 -4.30
CA TYR A 50 -5.91 1.11 -3.05
C TYR A 50 -5.73 0.20 -1.83
N LEU A 51 -6.37 -0.98 -1.85
CA LEU A 51 -6.21 -1.98 -0.80
C LEU A 51 -4.76 -2.46 -0.69
N ALA A 52 -4.14 -2.84 -1.81
CA ALA A 52 -2.76 -3.32 -1.84
C ALA A 52 -1.78 -2.27 -1.28
N THR A 53 -1.93 -1.01 -1.68
CA THR A 53 -1.10 0.10 -1.17
C THR A 53 -1.26 0.29 0.34
N ASN A 54 -2.49 0.21 0.85
CA ASN A 54 -2.74 0.35 2.29
C ASN A 54 -2.18 -0.82 3.10
N ILE A 55 -2.27 -2.05 2.59
CA ILE A 55 -1.68 -3.22 3.24
C ILE A 55 -0.15 -3.08 3.31
N ALA A 56 0.49 -2.68 2.20
CA ALA A 56 1.94 -2.43 2.18
C ALA A 56 2.34 -1.39 3.24
N PHE A 57 1.55 -0.31 3.36
CA PHE A 57 1.79 0.73 4.38
C PHE A 57 1.61 0.20 5.81
N GLN A 58 0.55 -0.54 6.11
CA GLN A 58 0.34 -1.16 7.42
C GLN A 58 1.45 -2.15 7.78
N ASN A 59 1.93 -2.93 6.79
CA ASN A 59 3.07 -3.82 6.98
C ASN A 59 4.34 -3.02 7.31
N ALA A 60 4.61 -1.93 6.59
CA ALA A 60 5.76 -1.06 6.85
C ALA A 60 5.67 -0.40 8.24
N GLU A 61 4.48 0.05 8.67
CA GLU A 61 4.26 0.54 10.03
C GLU A 61 4.52 -0.57 11.07
N GLY A 62 4.03 -1.79 10.81
CA GLY A 62 4.29 -2.94 11.67
C GLY A 62 5.78 -3.28 11.80
N VAL A 63 6.54 -3.19 10.71
CA VAL A 63 8.01 -3.32 10.73
C VAL A 63 8.65 -2.17 11.51
N THR A 64 8.15 -0.94 11.36
CA THR A 64 8.64 0.24 12.10
C THR A 64 8.47 0.05 13.60
N ARG A 65 7.28 -0.36 14.06
CA ARG A 65 7.01 -0.64 15.47
C ARG A 65 7.90 -1.75 16.05
N ARG A 66 8.15 -2.81 15.28
CA ARG A 66 9.08 -3.87 15.71
C ARG A 66 10.53 -3.37 15.76
N SER A 67 10.91 -2.49 14.85
CA SER A 67 12.24 -1.86 14.83
C SER A 67 12.44 -0.93 16.03
N GLU A 68 11.45 -0.10 16.37
CA GLU A 68 11.45 0.76 17.57
C GLU A 68 11.69 -0.06 18.84
N ARG A 69 10.93 -1.16 19.02
CA ARG A 69 11.09 -2.09 20.15
C ARG A 69 12.46 -2.78 20.17
N ALA A 70 12.97 -3.17 19.00
CA ALA A 70 14.29 -3.79 18.88
C ALA A 70 15.39 -2.82 19.30
N VAL A 71 15.32 -1.57 18.83
CA VAL A 71 16.26 -0.50 19.18
C VAL A 71 16.19 -0.16 20.68
N GLU A 72 15.00 -0.10 21.26
CA GLU A 72 14.81 0.08 22.71
C GLU A 72 15.45 -1.06 23.51
N ALA A 73 15.23 -2.31 23.10
CA ALA A 73 15.85 -3.48 23.75
C ALA A 73 17.38 -3.46 23.64
N ILE A 74 17.92 -3.13 22.47
CA ILE A 74 19.36 -3.00 22.24
C ILE A 74 19.96 -1.91 23.15
N ALA A 75 19.33 -0.74 23.22
CA ALA A 75 19.80 0.35 24.07
C ALA A 75 19.77 -0.04 25.57
N ASN A 76 18.75 -0.78 25.99
CA ASN A 76 18.60 -1.29 27.35
C ASN A 76 19.43 -2.56 27.64
N ARG A 77 20.19 -3.07 26.65
CA ARG A 77 20.95 -4.33 26.74
C ARG A 77 20.10 -5.53 27.15
N THR A 78 18.84 -5.55 26.72
CA THR A 78 17.93 -6.68 26.90
C THR A 78 17.79 -7.49 25.62
N ALA A 79 17.25 -8.70 25.72
CA ALA A 79 16.99 -9.52 24.54
C ALA A 79 15.89 -8.89 23.67
N ALA A 80 16.17 -8.69 22.39
CA ALA A 80 15.16 -8.29 21.41
C ALA A 80 14.13 -9.41 21.20
N ALA A 81 12.92 -9.05 20.77
CA ALA A 81 11.89 -10.02 20.43
C ALA A 81 12.34 -10.93 19.27
N ALA A 82 11.81 -12.16 19.20
CA ALA A 82 12.21 -13.15 18.19
C ALA A 82 11.92 -12.70 16.75
N ASP A 83 10.98 -11.78 16.57
CA ASP A 83 10.56 -11.19 15.29
C ASP A 83 11.21 -9.83 15.02
N ALA A 84 12.23 -9.45 15.79
CA ALA A 84 12.98 -8.21 15.60
C ALA A 84 13.62 -8.18 14.21
N PRO A 85 13.39 -7.11 13.41
CA PRO A 85 13.88 -7.04 12.05
C PRO A 85 15.35 -6.60 11.94
N LEU A 86 16.01 -6.37 13.08
CA LEU A 86 17.38 -5.86 13.16
C LEU A 86 18.07 -6.30 14.45
N VAL A 87 19.40 -6.27 14.44
CA VAL A 87 20.29 -6.48 15.59
C VAL A 87 21.21 -5.29 15.82
N ALA A 88 21.96 -5.29 16.92
CA ALA A 88 22.82 -4.17 17.30
C ALA A 88 23.86 -3.76 16.24
N SER A 89 24.37 -4.72 15.43
CA SER A 89 25.33 -4.42 14.36
C SER A 89 24.71 -3.74 13.13
N ASP A 90 23.39 -3.72 13.02
CA ASP A 90 22.68 -3.10 11.88
C ASP A 90 22.51 -1.58 12.08
N ILE A 91 22.72 -1.08 13.31
CA ILE A 91 22.60 0.33 13.66
C ILE A 91 23.84 1.08 13.17
N GLN A 92 23.62 2.06 12.29
CA GLN A 92 24.69 2.88 11.75
C GLN A 92 24.92 4.12 12.63
N ASP A 93 26.11 4.23 13.21
CA ASP A 93 26.53 5.41 13.99
C ASP A 93 27.29 6.46 13.15
N ASN A 94 27.44 6.23 11.83
CA ASN A 94 28.24 7.07 10.95
C ASN A 94 27.41 8.19 10.30
N CYS A 95 27.84 9.43 10.56
CA CYS A 95 27.18 10.66 10.12
C CYS A 95 27.67 11.17 8.76
N ASP A 96 28.78 10.62 8.23
CA ASP A 96 29.37 11.05 6.97
C ASP A 96 28.73 10.36 5.74
N ILE A 97 27.93 9.31 5.98
CA ILE A 97 27.22 8.59 4.92
C ILE A 97 25.87 9.26 4.71
N ALA A 98 25.72 9.94 3.58
CA ALA A 98 24.43 10.42 3.12
C ALA A 98 23.46 9.24 2.89
N PHE A 99 22.23 9.39 3.36
CA PHE A 99 21.18 8.37 3.22
C PHE A 99 19.93 9.01 2.60
N ASP A 100 19.50 8.49 1.46
CA ASP A 100 18.25 8.86 0.79
C ASP A 100 17.19 7.78 1.06
N PRO A 101 16.19 8.02 1.93
CA PRO A 101 15.17 7.04 2.24
C PRO A 101 14.29 6.70 1.02
N VAL A 102 14.10 7.65 0.09
CA VAL A 102 13.25 7.44 -1.09
C VAL A 102 13.95 6.56 -2.10
N GLY A 103 15.21 6.85 -2.42
CA GLY A 103 16.04 6.01 -3.29
C GLY A 103 16.22 4.61 -2.70
N TRP A 104 16.57 4.52 -1.41
CA TRP A 104 16.75 3.25 -0.72
C TRP A 104 15.51 2.36 -0.77
N GLY A 105 14.30 2.93 -0.61
CA GLY A 105 13.04 2.21 -0.72
C GLY A 105 12.71 1.80 -2.15
N ARG A 106 12.95 2.68 -3.13
CA ARG A 106 12.70 2.42 -4.56
C ARG A 106 13.59 1.31 -5.13
N ASP A 107 14.81 1.20 -4.64
CA ASP A 107 15.77 0.19 -5.10
C ASP A 107 15.47 -1.21 -4.55
N ARG A 108 14.43 -1.36 -3.71
CA ARG A 108 13.99 -2.67 -3.21
C ARG A 108 13.14 -3.39 -4.25
N PRO A 109 13.51 -4.63 -4.63
CA PRO A 109 12.68 -5.43 -5.51
C PRO A 109 11.41 -5.89 -4.78
N LEU A 110 10.34 -6.14 -5.55
CA LEU A 110 9.05 -6.66 -5.05
C LEU A 110 9.17 -8.05 -4.38
N THR A 111 10.31 -8.74 -4.56
CA THR A 111 10.61 -10.00 -3.88
C THR A 111 11.08 -9.81 -2.43
N THR A 112 11.45 -8.59 -2.03
CA THR A 112 11.86 -8.28 -0.67
C THR A 112 10.62 -8.05 0.18
N VAL A 113 10.27 -8.98 1.06
CA VAL A 113 9.05 -8.87 1.89
C VAL A 113 9.13 -7.68 2.86
N GLN A 114 10.29 -7.49 3.48
CA GLN A 114 10.56 -6.38 4.38
C GLN A 114 12.06 -6.04 4.40
N ALA A 115 12.39 -4.79 4.68
CA ALA A 115 13.75 -4.35 4.96
C ALA A 115 13.74 -3.20 5.96
N VAL A 116 14.84 -3.05 6.69
CA VAL A 116 15.03 -1.97 7.67
C VAL A 116 16.43 -1.38 7.52
N ASN A 117 16.51 -0.06 7.66
CA ASN A 117 17.75 0.68 7.86
C ASN A 117 17.60 1.53 9.12
N VAL A 118 18.56 1.42 10.04
CA VAL A 118 18.57 2.22 11.27
C VAL A 118 19.85 3.00 11.36
N ARG A 119 19.70 4.29 11.63
CA ARG A 119 20.80 5.23 11.81
C ARG A 119 20.63 5.89 13.16
N ARG A 120 21.69 5.93 13.96
CA ARG A 120 21.72 6.70 15.19
C ARG A 120 22.18 8.11 14.84
N ILE A 121 21.30 9.10 15.08
CA ILE A 121 21.51 10.48 14.63
C ILE A 121 21.86 11.44 15.77
N ASP A 122 21.73 11.04 17.04
CA ASP A 122 22.17 11.86 18.17
C ASP A 122 23.69 12.10 18.14
N THR A 123 24.47 11.14 17.63
CA THR A 123 25.92 11.27 17.41
C THR A 123 26.26 12.24 16.28
N CYS A 124 25.29 12.59 15.43
CA CYS A 124 25.49 13.45 14.25
C CYS A 124 25.22 14.93 14.50
N VAL A 125 24.47 15.26 15.55
CA VAL A 125 24.14 16.65 15.91
C VAL A 125 25.19 17.24 16.86
N ILE A 126 25.90 16.39 17.58
CA ILE A 126 27.03 16.80 18.43
C ILE A 126 28.25 16.81 17.52
N GLY A 127 28.63 18.00 17.02
CA GLY A 127 29.89 18.17 16.29
C GLY A 127 30.99 17.42 17.03
N GLY A 128 31.62 16.45 16.34
CA GLY A 128 32.50 15.45 16.94
C GLY A 128 33.40 16.10 17.98
N GLY A 129 33.09 15.84 19.25
CA GLY A 129 33.91 16.34 20.35
C GLY A 129 35.32 15.85 20.11
N SER A 130 36.28 16.77 20.02
CA SER A 130 37.69 16.45 19.87
C SER A 130 38.06 15.31 20.84
N LEU A 131 38.85 14.34 20.36
CA LEU A 131 39.40 13.20 21.11
C LEU A 131 40.12 13.59 22.42
N SER A 132 40.21 14.89 22.74
CA SER A 132 40.83 15.47 23.92
C SER A 132 39.86 15.77 25.09
N MET A 133 38.56 15.48 24.99
CA MET A 133 37.61 15.70 26.09
C MET A 133 37.39 14.42 26.92
N GLY A 134 38.28 14.18 27.88
CA GLY A 134 38.27 13.04 28.80
C GLY A 134 37.16 13.04 29.86
N LYS A 135 35.89 13.23 29.47
CA LYS A 135 34.74 12.94 30.35
C LYS A 135 33.60 12.28 29.56
N PRO A 136 32.84 11.35 30.18
CA PRO A 136 31.63 10.83 29.57
C PRO A 136 30.69 12.00 29.28
N LEU A 137 30.16 12.08 28.04
CA LEU A 137 29.00 12.91 27.78
C LEU A 137 27.86 12.46 28.71
N ASP A 138 27.11 13.41 29.27
CA ASP A 138 25.80 13.13 29.87
C ASP A 138 24.98 12.27 28.89
N PRO A 139 24.19 11.29 29.39
CA PRO A 139 23.42 10.42 28.51
C PRO A 139 22.38 11.26 27.77
N VAL A 140 22.72 11.69 26.57
CA VAL A 140 21.72 12.15 25.60
C VAL A 140 20.81 10.96 25.32
N THR A 141 19.51 11.20 25.41
CA THR A 141 18.51 10.23 24.97
C THR A 141 18.77 9.96 23.49
N PRO A 142 19.17 8.72 23.11
CA PRO A 142 19.58 8.45 21.75
C PRO A 142 18.40 8.62 20.80
N ILE A 143 18.69 9.16 19.63
CA ILE A 143 17.70 9.45 18.60
C ILE A 143 18.08 8.61 17.38
N TYR A 144 17.12 7.86 16.87
CA TYR A 144 17.28 6.96 15.74
C TYR A 144 16.42 7.43 14.58
N GLN A 145 16.99 7.46 13.38
CA GLN A 145 16.23 7.47 12.14
C GLN A 145 16.04 6.01 11.74
N ILE A 146 14.78 5.60 11.61
CA ILE A 146 14.37 4.25 11.25
C ILE A 146 13.62 4.34 9.93
N THR A 147 14.24 3.81 8.88
CA THR A 147 13.60 3.70 7.57
C THR A 147 13.26 2.24 7.31
N THR A 148 11.98 1.96 7.14
CA THR A 148 11.47 0.62 6.89
C THR A 148 10.87 0.53 5.49
N PHE A 149 10.83 -0.68 4.98
CA PHE A 149 10.22 -1.04 3.72
C PHE A 149 9.41 -2.32 3.93
N ALA A 150 8.23 -2.40 3.32
CA ALA A 150 7.45 -3.62 3.25
C ALA A 150 6.62 -3.70 1.96
N THR A 151 6.33 -4.92 1.55
CA THR A 151 5.38 -5.24 0.47
C THR A 151 3.98 -5.48 1.01
N ASP A 152 2.98 -5.47 0.14
CA ASP A 152 1.60 -5.85 0.45
C ASP A 152 1.47 -7.34 0.80
N THR A 153 2.16 -8.21 0.08
CA THR A 153 2.14 -9.67 0.30
C THR A 153 3.55 -10.25 0.34
N ALA A 154 3.69 -11.45 0.91
CA ALA A 154 4.97 -12.17 0.99
C ALA A 154 5.41 -12.78 -0.36
N THR A 155 4.45 -13.05 -1.25
CA THR A 155 4.67 -13.61 -2.59
C THR A 155 3.84 -12.83 -3.59
N ASP A 156 4.39 -12.61 -4.79
CA ASP A 156 3.72 -11.88 -5.88
C ASP A 156 3.21 -10.49 -5.47
N SER A 157 4.05 -9.74 -4.78
CA SER A 157 3.73 -8.39 -4.34
C SER A 157 3.42 -7.48 -5.52
N SER A 158 2.38 -6.66 -5.35
CA SER A 158 1.95 -5.67 -6.33
C SER A 158 2.19 -4.22 -5.88
N SER A 159 2.42 -4.02 -4.58
CA SER A 159 2.53 -2.71 -3.95
C SER A 159 3.60 -2.73 -2.84
N THR A 160 4.27 -1.59 -2.69
CA THR A 160 5.32 -1.40 -1.69
C THR A 160 5.10 -0.09 -0.93
N ALA A 161 5.52 -0.05 0.32
CA ALA A 161 5.57 1.18 1.10
C ALA A 161 6.90 1.28 1.85
N SER A 162 7.37 2.52 2.00
CA SER A 162 8.51 2.86 2.85
C SER A 162 8.10 3.89 3.88
N VAL A 163 8.45 3.67 5.15
CA VAL A 163 8.17 4.59 6.25
C VAL A 163 9.50 5.04 6.83
N ASP A 164 9.74 6.35 6.87
CA ASP A 164 10.87 6.96 7.55
C ASP A 164 10.37 7.64 8.82
N SER A 165 10.93 7.24 9.97
CA SER A 165 10.52 7.70 11.30
C SER A 165 11.74 8.16 12.09
N ILE A 166 11.55 9.20 12.90
CA ILE A 166 12.52 9.63 13.91
C ILE A 166 12.01 9.15 15.27
N PHE A 167 12.75 8.24 15.88
CA PHE A 167 12.42 7.63 17.16
C PHE A 167 13.40 8.08 18.24
N LYS A 168 12.88 8.56 19.36
CA LYS A 168 13.66 9.00 20.52
C LYS A 168 13.33 8.10 21.70
N LEU A 169 14.36 7.58 22.36
CA LEU A 169 14.22 6.83 23.63
C LEU A 169 13.98 7.75 24.83
#